data_AF-E6U8Z8-F1
#
_entry.id   AF-E6U8Z8-F1
#
_cell.length_a   1.000
_cell.length_b   1.000
_cell.length_c   1.000
_cell.angle_alpha   90.00
_cell.angle_beta   90.00
_cell.angle_gamma   90.00
#
_symmetry.space_group_name_H-M   'P 1'
#
loop_
_entity.id
_entity.type
_entity.pdbx_description
1 polymer ?
#
loop_
_entity_poly.entity_id
_entity_poly.type
_entity_poly.pdbx_seq_one_letter_code
_entity_poly.pdbx_strand_id
1 'polypeptide(L)'
;MAVPKYNEFMKPLLVCLSDGETHKSKEIQQNLAEYFHLTDEDRQELLPGSGQLVYKNRIGWASTYLKKAGLISSPARSIMQITDTGRQVVRENPLAIDGHYLSKFDSFRAFSSPKPASSSQSDIVSNPPCDLATPETPEEQLKQDYEMVLSKLSDDLYEKVMTLSPEKFELLVIDLIRAVGYGYPDESSFRHTGKTGDGGVDGIVQEDKFGFNLIYIQCSFSR
;
A
#
# COMPACT_ATOMS: atom_id res chain seq x y z
N MET A 1 -10.24 15.47 2.12
CA MET A 1 -9.13 15.55 3.11
C MET A 1 -8.50 14.17 3.16
N ALA A 2 -7.23 13.98 3.55
CA ALA A 2 -6.73 12.61 3.63
C ALA A 2 -7.62 11.77 4.57
N VAL A 3 -8.08 10.59 4.11
CA VAL A 3 -8.85 9.66 4.95
C VAL A 3 -8.06 9.44 6.25
N PRO A 4 -8.68 9.47 7.43
CA PRO A 4 -7.99 9.20 8.70
C PRO A 4 -7.34 7.81 8.71
N LYS A 5 -6.32 7.63 9.54
CA LYS A 5 -5.70 6.33 9.77
C LYS A 5 -6.62 5.42 10.60
N TYR A 6 -6.36 4.10 10.60
CA TYR A 6 -7.27 3.14 11.23
C TYR A 6 -7.44 3.35 12.74
N ASN A 7 -6.38 3.78 13.44
CA ASN A 7 -6.40 4.03 14.89
C ASN A 7 -7.27 5.24 15.25
N GLU A 8 -7.32 6.26 14.40
CA GLU A 8 -8.16 7.44 14.60
C GLU A 8 -9.65 7.10 14.58
N PHE A 9 -10.05 6.04 13.86
CA PHE A 9 -11.42 5.55 13.86
C PHE A 9 -11.80 4.79 15.13
N MET A 10 -10.86 4.26 15.92
CA MET A 10 -11.18 3.36 17.05
C MET A 10 -12.02 4.03 18.13
N LYS A 11 -11.62 5.23 18.57
CA LYS A 11 -12.34 5.95 19.62
C LYS A 11 -13.74 6.37 19.16
N PRO A 12 -13.92 7.07 18.02
CA PRO A 12 -15.25 7.41 17.50
C PRO A 12 -16.13 6.18 17.27
N LEU A 13 -15.56 5.07 16.76
CA LEU A 13 -16.31 3.82 16.56
C LEU A 13 -16.86 3.28 17.89
N LEU A 14 -16.02 3.23 18.93
CA LEU A 14 -16.45 2.78 20.25
C LEU A 14 -17.52 3.70 20.85
N VAL A 15 -17.41 5.01 20.63
CA VAL A 15 -18.42 6.00 21.04
C VAL A 15 -19.73 5.81 20.28
N CYS A 16 -19.73 5.48 18.99
CA CYS A 16 -20.94 5.19 18.23
C CYS A 16 -21.74 4.01 18.81
N LEU A 17 -21.07 3.07 19.48
CA LEU A 17 -21.70 1.90 20.11
C LEU A 17 -22.05 2.12 21.59
N SER A 18 -21.89 3.34 22.12
CA SER A 18 -22.03 3.62 23.56
C SER A 18 -23.47 3.51 24.09
N ASP A 19 -24.46 3.46 23.20
CA ASP A 19 -25.87 3.23 23.55
C ASP A 19 -26.15 1.81 24.06
N GLY A 20 -25.24 0.85 23.83
CA GLY A 20 -25.40 -0.54 24.26
C GLY A 20 -26.18 -1.42 23.29
N GLU A 21 -26.75 -0.82 22.24
CA GLU A 21 -27.57 -1.51 21.24
C GLU A 21 -26.70 -2.18 20.17
N THR A 22 -27.33 -3.02 19.35
CA THR A 22 -26.66 -3.66 18.22
C THR A 22 -26.72 -2.78 16.98
N HIS A 23 -25.57 -2.50 16.37
CA HIS A 23 -25.46 -1.65 15.18
C HIS A 23 -24.97 -2.42 13.96
N LYS A 24 -25.47 -2.05 12.78
CA LYS A 24 -24.97 -2.62 11.52
C LYS A 24 -23.63 -1.99 11.16
N SER A 25 -22.68 -2.78 10.67
CA SER A 25 -21.37 -2.26 10.27
C SER A 25 -21.45 -1.16 9.19
N LYS A 26 -22.44 -1.24 8.29
CA LYS A 26 -22.67 -0.21 7.26
C LYS A 26 -23.11 1.14 7.86
N GLU A 27 -23.92 1.10 8.91
CA GLU A 27 -24.40 2.30 9.60
C GLU A 27 -23.26 2.98 10.34
N ILE A 28 -22.45 2.21 11.08
CA ILE A 28 -21.23 2.71 11.72
C ILE A 28 -20.27 3.32 10.68
N GLN A 29 -20.08 2.67 9.53
CA GLN A 29 -19.24 3.21 8.46
C GLN A 29 -19.75 4.57 7.94
N GLN A 30 -21.06 4.72 7.77
CA GLN A 30 -21.67 5.97 7.34
C GLN A 30 -21.53 7.06 8.41
N ASN A 31 -21.85 6.74 9.65
CA ASN A 31 -21.76 7.67 10.78
C ASN A 31 -20.33 8.17 10.98
N LEU A 32 -19.33 7.28 10.83
CA LEU A 32 -17.92 7.66 10.91
C LEU A 32 -17.49 8.51 9.71
N ALA A 33 -17.96 8.21 8.50
CA ALA A 33 -17.68 9.05 7.33
C ALA A 33 -18.26 10.47 7.47
N GLU A 34 -19.42 10.60 8.12
CA GLU A 34 -20.02 11.90 8.44
C GLU A 34 -19.28 12.61 9.58
N TYR A 35 -18.92 11.89 10.65
CA TYR A 35 -18.16 12.42 11.79
C TYR A 35 -16.83 13.03 11.37
N PHE A 36 -16.12 12.38 10.44
CA PHE A 36 -14.85 12.87 9.90
C PHE A 36 -15.00 13.81 8.70
N HIS A 37 -16.23 14.15 8.31
CA HIS A 37 -16.52 15.00 7.16
C HIS A 37 -15.82 14.55 5.86
N LEU A 38 -15.78 13.23 5.61
CA LEU A 38 -15.14 12.67 4.43
C LEU A 38 -15.87 13.13 3.16
N THR A 39 -15.13 13.66 2.19
CA THR A 39 -15.67 14.10 0.90
C THR A 39 -16.06 12.90 0.02
N ASP A 40 -16.74 13.15 -1.09
CA ASP A 40 -17.10 12.08 -2.03
C ASP A 40 -15.85 11.44 -2.65
N GLU A 41 -14.80 12.22 -2.89
CA GLU A 41 -13.51 11.71 -3.35
C GLU A 41 -12.87 10.78 -2.30
N ASP A 42 -12.85 11.21 -1.03
CA ASP A 42 -12.31 10.41 0.08
C ASP A 42 -13.09 9.09 0.25
N ARG A 43 -14.41 9.12 0.01
CA ARG A 43 -15.29 7.94 0.07
C ARG A 43 -15.17 7.02 -1.14
N GLN A 44 -14.57 7.49 -2.23
CA GLN A 44 -14.33 6.72 -3.46
C GLN A 44 -12.87 6.26 -3.61
N GLU A 45 -11.97 6.70 -2.72
CA GLU A 45 -10.57 6.28 -2.71
C GLU A 45 -10.45 4.75 -2.57
N LEU A 46 -9.72 4.11 -3.49
CA LEU A 46 -9.53 2.66 -3.55
C LEU A 46 -8.14 2.26 -3.10
N LEU A 47 -8.05 1.21 -2.30
CA LEU A 47 -6.81 0.53 -2.01
C LEU A 47 -6.27 -0.13 -3.28
N PRO A 48 -5.01 0.13 -3.66
CA PRO A 48 -4.38 -0.53 -4.78
C PRO A 48 -4.28 -2.04 -4.51
N GLY A 49 -4.58 -2.86 -5.51
CA GLY A 49 -4.57 -4.31 -5.42
C GLY A 49 -5.92 -4.92 -5.01
N SER A 50 -6.46 -4.58 -3.84
CA SER A 50 -7.71 -5.18 -3.34
C SER A 50 -8.98 -4.56 -3.94
N GLY A 51 -8.91 -3.32 -4.42
CA GLY A 51 -10.08 -2.57 -4.90
C GLY A 51 -11.10 -2.25 -3.79
N GLN A 52 -10.72 -2.38 -2.52
CA GLN A 52 -11.56 -1.98 -1.39
C GLN A 52 -11.48 -0.47 -1.18
N LEU A 53 -12.55 0.15 -0.70
CA LEU A 53 -12.53 1.56 -0.31
C LEU A 53 -11.63 1.76 0.92
N VAL A 54 -10.70 2.71 0.85
CA VAL A 54 -9.69 2.96 1.89
C VAL A 54 -10.34 3.17 3.25
N TYR A 55 -11.34 4.07 3.34
CA TYR A 55 -12.01 4.35 4.62
C TYR A 55 -12.74 3.12 5.18
N LYS A 56 -13.37 2.28 4.34
CA LYS A 56 -14.05 1.06 4.79
C LYS A 56 -13.04 0.03 5.31
N ASN A 57 -11.91 -0.13 4.63
CA ASN A 57 -10.85 -1.02 5.06
C ASN A 57 -10.28 -0.59 6.42
N ARG A 58 -9.95 0.69 6.58
CA ARG A 58 -9.45 1.26 7.85
C ARG A 58 -10.46 1.13 9.01
N ILE A 59 -11.74 1.39 8.77
CA ILE A 59 -12.80 1.15 9.79
C ILE A 59 -12.91 -0.35 10.12
N GLY A 60 -12.74 -1.22 9.13
CA GLY A 60 -12.69 -2.67 9.34
C GLY A 60 -11.55 -3.11 10.25
N TRP A 61 -10.36 -2.53 10.07
CA TRP A 61 -9.21 -2.75 10.95
C TRP A 61 -9.44 -2.23 12.36
N ALA A 62 -9.98 -1.01 12.50
CA ALA A 62 -10.38 -0.44 13.79
C ALA A 62 -11.33 -1.39 14.55
N SER A 63 -12.37 -1.89 13.85
CA SER A 63 -13.34 -2.85 14.38
C SER A 63 -12.66 -4.15 14.82
N THR A 64 -11.74 -4.67 14.01
CA THR A 64 -11.02 -5.91 14.29
C THR A 64 -10.21 -5.78 15.57
N TYR A 65 -9.48 -4.69 15.75
CA TYR A 65 -8.63 -4.49 16.93
C TYR A 65 -9.45 -4.25 18.20
N LEU A 66 -10.52 -3.47 18.13
CA LEU A 66 -11.46 -3.32 19.25
C LEU A 66 -12.09 -4.66 19.64
N LYS A 67 -12.42 -5.52 18.66
CA LYS A 67 -12.94 -6.86 18.92
C LYS A 67 -11.88 -7.76 19.57
N LYS A 68 -10.64 -7.72 19.10
CA LYS A 68 -9.53 -8.49 19.68
C LYS A 68 -9.16 -8.03 21.09
N ALA A 69 -9.34 -6.75 21.40
CA ALA A 69 -9.23 -6.22 22.77
C ALA A 69 -10.44 -6.54 23.65
N GLY A 70 -11.51 -7.13 23.10
CA GLY A 70 -12.73 -7.44 23.84
C GLY A 70 -13.53 -6.19 24.22
N LEU A 71 -13.36 -5.08 23.51
CA LEU A 71 -14.16 -3.85 23.74
C LEU A 71 -15.49 -3.90 22.99
N ILE A 72 -15.53 -4.60 21.86
CA ILE A 72 -16.75 -4.85 21.10
C ILE A 72 -16.93 -6.35 20.83
N SER A 73 -18.16 -6.79 20.70
CA SER A 73 -18.55 -8.13 20.25
C SER A 73 -19.26 -8.05 18.90
N SER A 74 -19.41 -9.19 18.24
CA SER A 74 -20.14 -9.30 16.98
C SER A 74 -21.16 -10.43 17.11
N PRO A 75 -22.39 -10.13 17.55
CA PRO A 75 -23.40 -11.15 17.82
C PRO A 75 -23.88 -11.86 16.55
N ALA A 76 -23.80 -11.18 15.39
CA ALA A 76 -24.08 -11.76 14.08
C ALA A 76 -23.19 -11.12 13.00
N ARG A 77 -23.18 -11.71 11.80
CA ARG A 77 -22.41 -11.20 10.66
C ARG A 77 -22.80 -9.73 10.38
N SER A 78 -21.79 -8.86 10.31
CA SER A 78 -21.96 -7.42 10.05
C SER A 78 -22.77 -6.66 11.10
N ILE A 79 -22.87 -7.22 12.32
CA ILE A 79 -23.47 -6.56 13.49
C ILE A 79 -22.39 -6.42 14.56
N MET A 80 -22.34 -5.26 15.20
CA MET A 80 -21.42 -4.92 16.29
C MET A 80 -22.20 -4.50 17.52
N GLN A 81 -21.65 -4.78 18.70
CA GLN A 81 -22.21 -4.33 19.97
C GLN A 81 -21.07 -4.03 20.95
N ILE A 82 -21.22 -2.99 21.78
CA ILE A 82 -20.26 -2.72 22.84
C ILE A 82 -20.36 -3.76 23.96
N THR A 83 -19.22 -4.12 24.55
CA THR A 83 -19.14 -5.00 25.73
C THR A 83 -19.14 -4.17 27.01
N ASP A 84 -19.23 -4.82 28.18
CA ASP A 84 -19.09 -4.12 29.47
C ASP A 84 -17.72 -3.45 29.65
N THR A 85 -16.67 -4.12 29.20
CA THR A 85 -15.30 -3.59 29.12
C THR A 85 -15.23 -2.39 28.18
N GLY A 86 -15.88 -2.45 27.00
CA GLY A 86 -16.00 -1.31 26.10
C GLY A 86 -16.72 -0.12 26.74
N ARG A 87 -17.84 -0.36 27.45
CA ARG A 87 -18.59 0.68 28.16
C ARG A 87 -17.74 1.36 29.24
N GLN A 88 -16.91 0.60 29.94
CA GLN A 88 -15.96 1.13 30.91
C GLN A 88 -14.96 2.08 30.24
N VAL A 89 -14.37 1.67 29.12
CA VAL A 89 -13.44 2.51 28.34
C VAL A 89 -14.08 3.80 27.85
N VAL A 90 -15.33 3.75 27.37
CA VAL A 90 -16.08 4.96 26.98
C VAL A 90 -16.25 5.92 28.18
N ARG A 91 -16.53 5.39 29.37
CA ARG A 91 -16.66 6.18 30.61
C ARG A 91 -15.33 6.79 31.07
N GLU A 92 -14.24 6.07 30.90
CA GLU A 92 -12.88 6.58 31.17
C GLU A 92 -12.47 7.69 30.19
N ASN A 93 -13.08 7.71 29.00
CA ASN A 93 -12.85 8.70 27.94
C ASN A 93 -11.36 9.01 27.72
N PRO A 94 -10.52 7.99 27.42
CA PRO A 94 -9.11 8.22 27.15
C PRO A 94 -8.95 9.17 25.96
N LEU A 95 -7.87 9.96 25.94
CA LEU A 95 -7.60 10.91 24.87
C LEU A 95 -7.58 10.22 23.49
N ALA A 96 -6.88 9.09 23.40
CA ALA A 96 -6.81 8.25 22.21
C ALA A 96 -6.98 6.76 22.58
N ILE A 97 -7.54 6.00 21.64
CA ILE A 97 -7.60 4.54 21.67
C ILE A 97 -6.80 4.06 20.47
N ASP A 98 -5.53 3.72 20.68
CA ASP A 98 -4.60 3.21 19.67
C ASP A 98 -4.11 1.81 20.06
N GLY A 99 -3.24 1.21 19.23
CA GLY A 99 -2.65 -0.09 19.56
C GLY A 99 -1.98 -0.12 20.93
N HIS A 100 -1.27 0.96 21.30
CA HIS A 100 -0.63 1.06 22.61
C HIS A 100 -1.64 1.05 23.76
N TYR A 101 -2.76 1.79 23.65
CA TYR A 101 -3.85 1.72 24.63
C TYR A 101 -4.45 0.31 24.70
N LEU A 102 -4.69 -0.33 23.54
CA LEU A 102 -5.26 -1.67 23.49
C LEU A 102 -4.32 -2.74 24.08
N SER A 103 -3.01 -2.50 24.14
CA SER A 103 -2.04 -3.41 24.78
C SER A 103 -2.29 -3.66 26.27
N LYS A 104 -3.14 -2.85 26.93
CA LYS A 104 -3.56 -3.09 28.32
C LYS A 104 -4.40 -4.36 28.45
N PHE A 105 -5.14 -4.74 27.41
CA PHE A 105 -6.03 -5.91 27.43
C PHE A 105 -5.26 -7.20 27.12
N ASP A 106 -5.37 -8.21 27.98
CA ASP A 106 -4.68 -9.51 27.79
C ASP A 106 -5.07 -10.18 26.46
N SER A 107 -6.34 -10.08 26.07
CA SER A 107 -6.87 -10.60 24.81
C SER A 107 -6.19 -9.97 23.59
N PHE A 108 -5.89 -8.67 23.65
CA PHE A 108 -5.18 -7.96 22.58
C PHE A 108 -3.70 -8.32 22.55
N ARG A 109 -3.05 -8.41 23.72
CA ARG A 109 -1.64 -8.86 23.81
C ARG A 109 -1.43 -10.26 23.26
N ALA A 110 -2.35 -11.19 23.56
CA ALA A 110 -2.32 -12.55 23.04
C ALA A 110 -2.50 -12.60 21.50
N PHE A 111 -3.21 -11.62 20.93
CA PHE A 111 -3.36 -11.47 19.49
C PHE A 111 -2.13 -10.83 18.82
N SER A 112 -1.53 -9.82 19.44
CA SER A 112 -0.38 -9.08 18.90
C SER A 112 0.96 -9.80 19.08
N SER A 113 1.06 -10.73 20.03
CA SER A 113 2.29 -11.49 20.26
C SER A 113 2.59 -12.44 19.09
N PRO A 114 3.82 -12.48 18.57
CA PRO A 114 4.20 -13.46 17.56
C PRO A 114 4.06 -14.86 18.16
N LYS A 115 3.15 -15.68 17.60
CA LYS A 115 3.08 -17.10 17.97
C LYS A 115 4.40 -17.78 17.58
N PRO A 116 5.02 -18.59 18.46
CA PRO A 116 6.13 -19.44 18.06
C PRO A 116 5.65 -20.41 16.97
N ALA A 117 6.50 -20.66 15.97
CA ALA A 117 6.22 -21.36 14.72
C ALA A 117 5.94 -22.88 14.86
N SER A 118 5.19 -23.30 15.88
CA SER A 118 4.85 -24.71 16.12
C SER A 118 3.37 -24.90 16.45
N SER A 119 2.51 -24.85 15.45
CA SER A 119 1.27 -25.64 15.44
C SER A 119 0.64 -25.59 14.06
N SER A 120 0.79 -26.68 13.32
CA SER A 120 0.00 -26.99 12.14
C SER A 120 -1.47 -27.16 12.54
N GLN A 121 -2.35 -26.26 12.09
CA GLN A 121 -3.71 -26.56 11.58
C GLN A 121 -4.45 -25.25 11.26
N SER A 122 -4.84 -25.14 9.98
CA SER A 122 -6.04 -24.49 9.46
C SER A 122 -6.73 -23.44 10.34
N ASP A 123 -6.34 -22.18 10.16
CA ASP A 123 -7.27 -21.05 10.13
C ASP A 123 -6.73 -19.98 9.18
N ILE A 124 -7.36 -19.88 8.03
CA ILE A 124 -7.12 -18.85 7.02
C ILE A 124 -7.69 -17.54 7.58
N VAL A 125 -6.97 -16.88 8.50
CA VAL A 125 -6.81 -15.42 8.67
C VAL A 125 -5.72 -15.23 9.75
N SER A 126 -4.47 -15.51 9.42
CA SER A 126 -3.36 -15.03 10.24
C SER A 126 -3.15 -13.56 9.90
N ASN A 127 -3.91 -12.66 10.54
CA ASN A 127 -3.63 -11.23 10.48
C ASN A 127 -2.21 -11.02 11.03
N PRO A 128 -1.35 -10.23 10.35
CA PRO A 128 0.00 -10.00 10.79
C PRO A 128 0.00 -9.28 12.16
N PRO A 129 1.13 -9.37 12.89
CA PRO A 129 1.29 -8.63 14.13
C PRO A 129 1.00 -7.16 13.85
N CYS A 130 0.07 -6.59 14.62
CA CYS A 130 -0.12 -5.16 14.66
C CYS A 130 1.20 -4.55 15.12
N ASP A 131 1.94 -3.89 14.23
CA ASP A 131 3.01 -3.02 14.68
C ASP A 131 2.34 -1.87 15.45
N LEU A 132 2.55 -1.84 16.76
CA LEU A 132 1.97 -0.82 17.63
C LEU A 132 2.59 0.57 17.35
N ALA A 133 3.70 0.61 16.58
CA ALA A 133 4.42 1.83 16.27
C ALA A 133 3.87 2.59 15.05
N THR A 134 3.19 1.92 14.10
CA THR A 134 2.70 2.56 12.88
C THR A 134 1.17 2.44 12.73
N PRO A 135 0.45 3.55 12.45
CA PRO A 135 -1.00 3.55 12.26
C PRO A 135 -1.39 3.12 10.84
N GLU A 136 -0.68 2.14 10.28
CA GLU A 136 -0.91 1.62 8.93
C GLU A 136 -1.63 0.29 8.95
N THR A 137 -2.53 0.09 7.99
CA THR A 137 -3.08 -1.25 7.79
C THR A 137 -1.98 -2.17 7.22
N PRO A 138 -2.06 -3.49 7.41
CA PRO A 138 -1.09 -4.40 6.81
C PRO A 138 -0.97 -4.30 5.30
N GLU A 139 -2.07 -4.01 4.60
CA GLU A 139 -2.05 -3.78 3.15
C GLU A 139 -1.30 -2.49 2.79
N GLU A 140 -1.44 -1.44 3.60
CA GLU A 140 -0.68 -0.20 3.44
C GLU A 140 0.81 -0.41 3.72
N GLN A 141 1.15 -1.10 4.81
CA GLN A 141 2.53 -1.40 5.17
C GLN A 141 3.23 -2.21 4.06
N LEU A 142 2.57 -3.26 3.56
CA LEU A 142 3.13 -4.07 2.46
C LEU A 142 3.39 -3.23 1.21
N LYS A 143 2.50 -2.28 0.91
CA LYS A 143 2.66 -1.37 -0.21
C LYS A 143 3.86 -0.44 -0.01
N GLN A 144 4.00 0.15 1.17
CA GLN A 144 5.13 1.02 1.49
C GLN A 144 6.46 0.28 1.40
N ASP A 145 6.51 -0.94 1.94
CA ASP A 145 7.70 -1.78 1.87
C ASP A 145 8.06 -2.09 0.42
N TYR A 146 7.06 -2.39 -0.42
CA TYR A 146 7.25 -2.61 -1.85
C TYR A 146 7.77 -1.36 -2.57
N GLU A 147 7.18 -0.18 -2.33
CA GLU A 147 7.62 1.09 -2.90
C GLU A 147 9.04 1.45 -2.45
N MET A 148 9.38 1.17 -1.18
CA MET A 148 10.73 1.36 -0.65
C MET A 148 11.76 0.46 -1.34
N VAL A 149 11.42 -0.82 -1.54
CA VAL A 149 12.29 -1.76 -2.28
C VAL A 149 12.48 -1.31 -3.71
N LEU A 150 11.41 -0.85 -4.38
CA LEU A 150 11.50 -0.31 -5.74
C LEU A 150 12.35 0.97 -5.81
N SER A 151 12.19 1.90 -4.87
CA SER A 151 13.00 3.12 -4.80
C SER A 151 14.47 2.76 -4.64
N LYS A 152 14.79 1.87 -3.71
CA LYS A 152 16.16 1.40 -3.49
C LYS A 152 16.74 0.73 -4.75
N LEU A 153 15.95 -0.11 -5.42
CA LEU A 153 16.37 -0.74 -6.67
C LEU A 153 16.61 0.31 -7.76
N SER A 154 15.76 1.33 -7.85
CA SER A 154 15.92 2.45 -8.79
C SER A 154 17.21 3.22 -8.52
N ASP A 155 17.51 3.52 -7.26
CA ASP A 155 18.73 4.21 -6.86
C ASP A 155 19.98 3.36 -7.18
N ASP A 156 19.96 2.06 -6.84
CA ASP A 156 21.03 1.12 -7.14
C ASP A 156 21.29 1.00 -8.66
N LEU A 157 20.22 1.02 -9.47
CA LEU A 157 20.32 1.02 -10.94
C LEU A 157 20.86 2.35 -11.46
N TYR A 158 20.38 3.46 -10.91
CA TYR A 158 20.84 4.80 -11.28
C TYR A 158 22.34 4.96 -11.03
N GLU A 159 22.83 4.57 -9.85
CA GLU A 159 24.27 4.60 -9.54
C GLU A 159 25.07 3.76 -10.53
N LYS A 160 24.62 2.54 -10.85
CA LYS A 160 25.28 1.69 -11.85
C LYS A 160 25.32 2.34 -13.21
N VAL A 161 24.20 2.91 -13.67
CA VAL A 161 24.12 3.63 -14.94
C VAL A 161 25.08 4.82 -14.96
N MET A 162 25.20 5.56 -13.85
CA MET A 162 26.11 6.70 -13.75
C MET A 162 27.59 6.31 -13.81
N THR A 163 27.94 5.07 -13.47
CA THR A 163 29.33 4.56 -13.62
C THR A 163 29.68 4.09 -15.03
N LEU A 164 28.72 4.01 -15.95
CA LEU A 164 28.97 3.55 -17.32
C LEU A 164 29.79 4.56 -18.12
N SER A 165 30.52 4.05 -19.12
CA SER A 165 31.10 4.90 -20.17
C SER A 165 29.99 5.35 -21.13
N PRO A 166 30.13 6.52 -21.80
CA PRO A 166 29.15 6.99 -22.78
C PRO A 166 28.75 5.92 -23.81
N GLU A 167 29.73 5.24 -24.42
CA GLU A 167 29.47 4.15 -25.37
C GLU A 167 28.63 3.00 -24.79
N LYS A 168 28.87 2.62 -23.52
CA LYS A 168 28.09 1.56 -22.86
C LYS A 168 26.68 2.02 -22.50
N PHE A 169 26.51 3.30 -22.20
CA PHE A 169 25.21 3.89 -21.95
C PHE A 169 24.37 3.94 -23.24
N GLU A 170 24.96 4.33 -24.36
CA GLU A 170 24.30 4.32 -25.67
C GLU A 170 23.81 2.90 -26.04
N LEU A 171 24.65 1.89 -25.84
CA LEU A 171 24.27 0.49 -26.03
C LEU A 171 23.13 0.06 -25.08
N LEU A 172 23.19 0.45 -23.81
CA LEU A 172 22.13 0.15 -22.83
C LEU A 172 20.78 0.75 -23.25
N VAL A 173 20.78 1.98 -23.80
CA VAL A 173 19.55 2.63 -24.28
C VAL A 173 18.97 1.88 -25.48
N ILE A 174 19.81 1.42 -26.41
CA ILE A 174 19.36 0.61 -27.56
C ILE A 174 18.78 -0.73 -27.07
N ASP A 175 19.43 -1.40 -26.12
CA ASP A 175 18.94 -2.66 -25.54
C ASP A 175 17.62 -2.47 -24.78
N LEU A 176 17.45 -1.33 -24.09
CA LEU A 176 16.21 -0.97 -23.43
C LEU A 176 15.07 -0.80 -24.43
N ILE A 177 15.29 -0.07 -25.52
CA ILE A 177 14.28 0.17 -26.57
C ILE A 177 13.86 -1.16 -27.21
N ARG A 178 14.83 -2.06 -27.47
CA ARG A 178 14.54 -3.42 -27.92
C ARG A 178 13.68 -4.19 -26.92
N ALA A 179 14.04 -4.15 -25.64
CA ALA A 179 13.33 -4.89 -24.59
C ALA A 179 11.90 -4.39 -24.34
N VAL A 180 11.65 -3.09 -24.53
CA VAL A 180 10.30 -2.50 -24.47
C VAL A 180 9.45 -2.91 -25.70
N GLY A 181 10.08 -3.44 -26.74
CA GLY A 181 9.40 -3.91 -27.95
C GLY A 181 9.22 -2.83 -29.02
N TYR A 182 10.02 -1.76 -28.95
CA TYR A 182 10.06 -0.75 -30.01
C TYR A 182 11.01 -1.23 -31.12
N GLY A 183 10.51 -1.24 -32.35
CA GLY A 183 11.25 -1.70 -33.52
C GLY A 183 10.78 -3.04 -34.07
N TYR A 184 11.19 -3.34 -35.30
CA TYR A 184 10.93 -4.64 -35.92
C TYR A 184 11.77 -5.72 -35.21
N PRO A 185 11.21 -6.91 -34.92
CA PRO A 185 11.86 -7.95 -34.11
C PRO A 185 12.93 -8.74 -34.90
N ASP A 186 13.85 -8.03 -35.53
CA ASP A 186 15.03 -8.57 -36.20
C ASP A 186 16.30 -7.93 -35.62
N GLU A 187 17.37 -8.72 -35.49
CA GLU A 187 18.66 -8.26 -34.93
C GLU A 187 19.25 -7.11 -35.77
N SER A 188 18.98 -7.10 -37.09
CA SER A 188 19.51 -6.08 -38.01
C SER A 188 18.81 -4.71 -37.91
N SER A 189 17.67 -4.67 -37.21
CA SER A 189 16.83 -3.48 -37.03
C SER A 189 17.34 -2.52 -35.97
N PHE A 190 18.31 -2.93 -35.14
CA PHE A 190 18.90 -2.11 -34.09
C PHE A 190 20.37 -1.84 -34.41
N ARG A 191 20.72 -0.57 -34.63
CA ARG A 191 22.09 -0.17 -34.99
C ARG A 191 22.62 0.87 -34.02
N HIS A 192 23.81 0.62 -33.50
CA HIS A 192 24.59 1.59 -32.76
C HIS A 192 25.51 2.34 -33.72
N THR A 193 25.45 3.67 -33.70
CA THR A 193 26.17 4.52 -34.67
C THR A 193 27.33 5.31 -34.08
N GLY A 194 27.49 5.32 -32.75
CA GLY A 194 28.37 6.13 -31.89
C GLY A 194 29.78 6.48 -32.38
N LYS A 195 29.88 7.18 -33.52
CA LYS A 195 31.13 7.60 -34.14
C LYS A 195 31.13 9.12 -34.23
N THR A 196 32.27 9.70 -33.88
CA THR A 196 32.48 11.15 -33.92
C THR A 196 32.25 11.67 -35.35
N GLY A 197 31.21 12.50 -35.55
CA GLY A 197 30.88 13.12 -36.83
C GLY A 197 29.50 12.76 -37.43
N ASP A 198 28.64 12.03 -36.71
CA ASP A 198 27.31 11.60 -37.17
C ASP A 198 26.16 12.60 -36.94
N GLY A 199 26.46 13.80 -36.42
CA GLY A 199 25.45 14.81 -36.09
C GLY A 199 24.79 14.60 -34.71
N GLY A 200 25.31 13.70 -33.88
CA GLY A 200 24.82 13.43 -32.52
C GLY A 200 23.78 12.30 -32.47
N VAL A 201 23.90 11.30 -33.34
CA VAL A 201 22.97 10.17 -33.42
C VAL A 201 23.65 8.93 -32.86
N ASP A 202 23.18 8.45 -31.72
CA ASP A 202 23.83 7.36 -30.98
C ASP A 202 23.25 5.98 -31.32
N GLY A 203 22.02 5.95 -31.84
CA GLY A 203 21.38 4.73 -32.33
C GLY A 203 20.29 4.95 -33.38
N ILE A 204 20.04 3.92 -34.20
CA ILE A 204 18.99 3.87 -35.21
C ILE A 204 18.19 2.58 -35.04
N VAL A 205 16.87 2.69 -34.94
CA VAL A 205 15.95 1.56 -34.85
C VAL A 205 14.97 1.59 -36.02
N GLN A 206 14.82 0.46 -36.72
CA GLN A 206 13.83 0.29 -37.78
C GLN A 206 12.50 -0.16 -37.17
N GLU A 207 11.40 0.55 -37.45
CA GLU A 207 10.07 0.19 -36.96
C GLU A 207 9.38 -0.86 -37.83
N ASP A 208 9.79 -0.97 -39.10
CA ASP A 208 9.19 -1.88 -40.08
C ASP A 208 10.23 -2.79 -40.77
N LYS A 209 9.73 -3.87 -41.37
CA LYS A 209 10.53 -4.89 -42.06
C LYS A 209 11.36 -4.35 -43.23
N PHE A 210 10.89 -3.29 -43.87
CA PHE A 210 11.47 -2.70 -45.07
C PHE A 210 12.39 -1.51 -44.78
N GLY A 211 12.40 -1.02 -43.53
CA GLY A 211 13.23 0.08 -43.06
C GLY A 211 12.79 1.47 -43.54
N PHE A 212 11.50 1.66 -43.86
CA PHE A 212 10.98 2.97 -44.28
C PHE A 212 10.79 3.93 -43.11
N ASN A 213 10.44 3.39 -41.95
CA ASN A 213 10.30 4.11 -40.70
C ASN A 213 11.51 3.87 -39.80
N LEU A 214 12.21 4.95 -39.49
CA LEU A 214 13.42 4.97 -38.67
C LEU A 214 13.20 5.83 -37.44
N ILE A 215 13.58 5.29 -36.29
CA ILE A 215 13.66 5.99 -35.02
C ILE A 215 15.14 6.29 -34.77
N TYR A 216 15.47 7.58 -34.70
CA TYR A 216 16.80 8.05 -34.35
C TYR A 216 16.86 8.32 -32.86
N ILE A 217 17.90 7.82 -32.21
CA ILE A 217 18.12 7.92 -30.78
C ILE A 217 19.34 8.80 -30.56
N GLN A 218 19.17 9.81 -29.72
CA GLN A 218 20.26 10.63 -29.20
C GLN A 218 20.25 10.54 -27.67
N CYS A 219 21.37 10.12 -27.12
CA CYS A 219 21.65 9.92 -25.71
C CYS A 219 22.59 11.02 -25.23
N SER A 220 22.06 11.97 -24.45
CA SER A 220 22.91 12.93 -23.76
C SER A 220 23.26 12.39 -22.37
N PHE A 221 24.53 12.09 -22.15
CA PHE A 221 25.05 11.70 -20.84
C PHE A 221 25.78 12.89 -20.21
N SER A 222 25.08 13.69 -19.41
CA SER A 222 25.69 14.76 -18.62
C SER A 222 26.16 14.19 -17.28
N ARG A 223 27.46 14.23 -17.02
CA ARG A 223 28.01 14.00 -15.67
C ARG A 223 27.84 15.23 -14.79
#